data_AF-A0A7X9S856-F1
#
_entry.id   AF-A0A7X9S856-F1
#
_cell.length_a   1.000
_cell.length_b   1.000
_cell.length_c   1.000
_cell.angle_alpha   90.00
_cell.angle_beta   90.00
_cell.angle_gamma   90.00
#
_symmetry.space_group_name_H-M   'P 1'
#
loop_
_entity.id
_entity.type
_entity.pdbx_description
1 polymer ?
#
loop_
_entity_poly.entity_id
_entity_poly.type
_entity_poly.pdbx_seq_one_letter_code
_entity_poly.pdbx_strand_id
1 'polypeptide(L)' 'MNEHGIVQSVSRKENCRDNSVMENFFGLMKSELLYNKEFKSMKEFKKELEAYIDWYNNDRIRGLRE' A
#
# COMPACT_ATOMS: atom_id res chain seq x y z
N MET A 1 -17.54 -5.55 11.19
CA MET A 1 -16.40 -5.61 12.12
C MET A 1 -16.63 -6.62 13.23
N ASN A 2 -17.70 -6.49 14.04
CA ASN A 2 -18.01 -7.49 15.08
C ASN A 2 -18.39 -8.88 14.56
N GLU A 3 -18.97 -9.01 13.37
CA GLU A 3 -19.35 -10.32 12.80
C GLU A 3 -18.16 -11.23 12.47
N HIS A 4 -16.95 -10.68 12.34
CA HIS A 4 -15.71 -11.45 12.12
C HIS A 4 -14.74 -11.34 13.30
N GLY A 5 -15.17 -10.81 14.44
CA GLY A 5 -14.29 -10.58 15.61
C GLY A 5 -13.18 -9.54 15.36
N ILE A 6 -13.31 -8.73 14.31
CA ILE A 6 -12.29 -7.73 13.96
C ILE A 6 -12.58 -6.44 14.74
N VAL A 7 -11.72 -6.15 15.71
CA VAL A 7 -11.74 -4.88 16.43
C VAL A 7 -11.11 -3.80 15.56
N GLN A 8 -11.84 -2.71 15.34
CA GLN A 8 -11.29 -1.56 14.62
C GLN A 8 -10.18 -0.92 15.46
N SER A 9 -8.95 -0.89 14.95
CA SER A 9 -7.91 -0.06 15.51
C SER A 9 -8.14 1.38 15.05
N VAL A 10 -8.85 2.17 15.84
CA VAL A 10 -8.93 3.62 15.64
C VAL A 10 -7.91 4.25 16.57
N SER A 11 -6.75 4.61 16.04
CA SER A 11 -5.76 5.38 16.78
C SER A 11 -6.38 6.76 17.10
N ARG A 12 -6.17 7.28 18.32
CA ARG A 12 -6.66 8.62 18.70
C ARG A 12 -6.17 9.67 17.69
N LYS A 13 -6.91 10.77 17.53
CA LYS A 13 -6.46 11.94 16.76
C LYS A 13 -5.01 12.26 17.15
N GLU A 14 -4.11 12.37 16.16
CA GLU A 14 -2.64 12.54 16.28
C GLU A 14 -1.77 11.30 16.47
N ASN A 15 -2.31 10.08 16.49
CA ASN A 15 -1.49 8.88 16.55
C ASN A 15 -1.17 8.34 15.14
N CYS A 16 -0.21 9.00 14.47
CA CYS A 16 0.18 8.73 13.09
C CYS A 16 0.95 7.41 12.90
N ARG A 17 1.31 6.70 13.98
CA ARG A 17 2.20 5.54 13.90
C ARG A 17 1.59 4.40 13.09
N ASP A 18 0.31 4.13 13.28
CA ASP A 18 -0.40 3.08 12.55
C ASP A 18 -0.66 3.49 11.08
N ASN A 19 -0.86 4.79 10.82
CA ASN A 19 -1.06 5.30 9.47
C ASN A 19 0.25 5.42 8.67
N SER A 20 1.38 5.63 9.34
CA SER A 20 2.67 5.92 8.71
C SER A 20 3.15 4.83 7.75
N VAL A 21 2.87 3.56 8.06
CA VAL A 21 3.22 2.42 7.21
C VAL A 21 2.42 2.45 5.91
N MET A 22 1.12 2.75 6.00
CA MET A 22 0.25 2.86 4.83
C MET A 22 0.55 4.13 4.03
N GLU A 23 0.85 5.26 4.68
CA GLU A 23 1.29 6.48 4.01
C GLU A 23 2.57 6.23 3.19
N ASN A 24 3.56 5.55 3.78
CA ASN A 24 4.78 5.18 3.07
C ASN A 24 4.49 4.24 1.89
N PHE A 25 3.64 3.24 2.07
CA PHE A 25 3.21 2.36 0.97
C PHE A 25 2.56 3.16 -0.17
N PHE A 26 1.61 4.06 0.13
CA PHE A 26 0.95 4.85 -0.90
C PHE A 26 1.89 5.85 -1.58
N GLY A 27 2.86 6.40 -0.85
CA GLY A 27 3.90 7.24 -1.44
C GLY A 27 4.73 6.47 -2.47
N LEU A 28 5.19 5.27 -2.11
CA LEU A 28 5.98 4.41 -2.98
C LEU A 28 5.18 3.90 -4.18
N MET A 29 3.95 3.44 -3.96
CA MET A 29 3.08 3.00 -5.06
C MET A 29 2.86 4.13 -6.08
N LYS A 30 2.63 5.36 -5.61
CA LYS A 30 2.49 6.50 -6.53
C LYS A 30 3.76 6.77 -7.32
N SER A 31 4.93 6.80 -6.65
CA SER A 31 6.20 7.11 -7.30
C SER A 31 6.71 5.99 -8.20
N GLU A 32 6.53 4.73 -7.82
CA GLU A 32 7.09 3.57 -8.52
C GLU A 32 6.14 3.06 -9.62
N LEU A 33 4.81 3.10 -9.39
CA LEU A 33 3.80 2.60 -10.33
C LEU A 33 3.04 3.71 -11.04
N LEU A 34 2.38 4.62 -10.29
CA LEU A 34 1.41 5.54 -10.88
C LEU A 34 2.05 6.63 -11.75
N TYR A 35 3.17 7.20 -11.32
CA TYR A 35 3.83 8.31 -12.05
C TYR A 35 4.77 7.85 -13.14
N ASN A 36 5.19 6.58 -13.13
CA ASN A 36 6.12 6.02 -14.11
C ASN A 36 5.43 5.35 -15.31
N LYS A 37 4.08 5.25 -15.31
CA LYS A 37 3.34 4.50 -16.32
C LYS A 37 2.02 5.18 -16.67
N GLU A 38 1.73 5.27 -17.96
CA GLU A 38 0.41 5.61 -18.46
C GLU A 38 -0.43 4.34 -18.63
N PHE A 39 -1.67 4.36 -18.15
CA PHE A 39 -2.60 3.24 -18.24
C PHE A 39 -3.68 3.56 -19.26
N LYS A 40 -3.93 2.64 -20.20
CA LYS A 40 -4.93 2.82 -21.26
C LYS A 40 -6.34 2.51 -20.76
N SER A 41 -6.46 1.83 -19.61
CA SER A 41 -7.74 1.52 -18.99
C SER A 41 -7.62 1.25 -17.50
N MET A 42 -8.74 1.38 -16.78
CA MET A 42 -8.81 0.99 -15.37
C MET A 42 -8.54 -0.50 -15.15
N LYS A 43 -8.86 -1.35 -16.14
CA LYS A 43 -8.58 -2.80 -16.07
C LYS A 43 -7.08 -3.07 -16.09
N GLU A 44 -6.35 -2.37 -16.97
CA GLU A 44 -4.89 -2.45 -17.04
C GLU A 44 -4.26 -1.94 -15.73
N PHE A 45 -4.71 -0.80 -15.23
CA PHE A 45 -4.25 -0.28 -13.95
C PHE A 45 -4.45 -1.27 -12.80
N LYS A 46 -5.64 -1.89 -12.69
CA LYS A 46 -5.91 -2.89 -11.63
C LYS A 46 -4.95 -4.07 -11.70
N LYS A 47 -4.71 -4.62 -12.89
CA LYS A 47 -3.79 -5.75 -13.09
C LYS A 47 -2.37 -5.40 -12.64
N GLU A 48 -1.91 -4.20 -12.98
CA GLU A 48 -0.57 -3.73 -12.64
C GLU A 48 -0.47 -3.40 -11.14
N LEU A 49 -1.53 -2.88 -10.54
CA LEU A 49 -1.62 -2.66 -9.09
C LEU A 49 -1.58 -3.98 -8.31
N GLU A 50 -2.31 -5.00 -8.75
CA GLU A 50 -2.27 -6.35 -8.14
C GLU A 50 -0.85 -6.93 -8.20
N ALA A 51 -0.20 -6.87 -9.37
CA ALA A 51 1.17 -7.32 -9.52
C ALA A 51 2.16 -6.52 -8.65
N TYR A 52 1.98 -5.20 -8.54
CA TYR A 52 2.81 -4.35 -7.68
C TYR A 52 2.64 -4.70 -6.20
N ILE A 53 1.41 -4.97 -5.74
CA ILE A 53 1.12 -5.38 -4.36
C ILE A 53 1.78 -6.74 -4.06
N ASP A 54 1.66 -7.70 -4.98
CA ASP A 54 2.26 -9.02 -4.82
C ASP A 54 3.79 -8.92 -4.72
N TRP A 55 4.42 -8.15 -5.61
CA TRP A 55 5.86 -7.89 -5.56
C TRP A 55 6.26 -7.16 -4.25
N TYR A 56 5.51 -6.12 -3.85
CA TYR A 56 5.80 -5.35 -2.64
C TYR A 56 5.76 -6.20 -1.37
N ASN A 57 4.84 -7.17 -1.32
CA ASN A 57 4.65 -8.03 -0.15
C ASN A 57 5.60 -9.23 -0.12
N ASN A 58 5.92 -9.82 -1.28
CA ASN A 58 6.60 -11.12 -1.33
C ASN A 58 8.06 -11.04 -1.79
N ASP A 59 8.39 -10.08 -2.66
CA ASP A 59 9.69 -10.06 -3.37
C ASP A 59 10.54 -8.84 -3.04
N ARG A 60 9.92 -7.75 -2.58
CA ARG A 60 10.64 -6.51 -2.25
C ARG A 60 11.59 -6.75 -1.08
N ILE A 61 12.89 -6.75 -1.37
CA ILE A 61 13.96 -6.87 -0.38
C ILE A 61 13.82 -5.72 0.63
N ARG A 62 13.38 -6.02 1.85
CA ARG A 62 13.31 -5.06 2.98
C ARG A 62 14.68 -4.80 3.62
N GLY A 63 15.73 -4.73 2.81
CA GLY A 63 17.12 -4.71 3.25
C GLY A 63 17.84 -3.45 2.79
N LEU A 64 17.56 -2.33 3.46
CA LEU A 64 18.50 -1.26 3.85
C LEU A 64 17.67 -0.04 4.30
N ARG A 65 17.28 -0.04 5.57
CA ARG A 65 17.05 1.17 6.36
C ARG A 65 17.65 0.89 7.74
N GLU A 66 18.90 1.31 7.92
CA GLU A 66 19.43 1.65 9.24
C GLU A 66 18.64 2.85 9.80
#